data_AF-A0AAD4GE13-F1
#
_entry.id   AF-A0AAD4GE13-F1
#
_cell.length_a   1.000
_cell.length_b   1.000
_cell.length_c   1.000
_cell.angle_alpha   90.00
_cell.angle_beta   90.00
_cell.angle_gamma   90.00
#
_symmetry.space_group_name_H-M   'P 1'
#
loop_
_entity.id
_entity.type
_entity.pdbx_description
1 polymer ?
#
loop_
_entity_poly.entity_id
_entity_poly.type
_entity_poly.pdbx_seq_one_letter_code
_entity_poly.pdbx_strand_id
1 'polypeptide(L)'
;MMLKNVPISPSEEETPSAPPVVTPLMERSVLFTSTPRSILRNIPKPSLELADTTFKTLQAGAKQHARVYLLASRSALSNSFHISLVTALFELLFVLYRVIPWDFLQIHIPRIVDTGDWQLTIPYPPLATFQSFVFWSVLLHWSIPTLIIPALLGSLISFHPANATSARVPRVLPLDPLTASISRLAAQYGYPYKALDAAITGIDVVGPQWRILNAAVGVAFAFAEAIFIAPSAFAESRARQRGGTPRRTVTVEE
;
A
#
# COMPACT_ATOMS: atom_id res chain seq x y z
N MET A 1 -12.81 30.83 33.94
CA MET A 1 -11.42 30.43 33.59
C MET A 1 -11.11 29.10 34.25
N MET A 2 -11.18 28.00 33.50
CA MET A 2 -10.69 26.68 33.90
C MET A 2 -10.30 25.91 32.63
N LEU A 3 -9.01 25.89 32.30
CA LEU A 3 -8.41 24.95 31.37
C LEU A 3 -7.56 24.02 32.22
N LYS A 4 -8.03 22.80 32.49
CA LYS A 4 -7.24 21.78 33.18
C LYS A 4 -7.48 20.39 32.60
N ASN A 5 -7.26 20.25 31.30
CA ASN A 5 -6.95 18.94 30.73
C ASN A 5 -5.58 19.06 30.06
N VAL A 6 -4.60 18.40 30.67
CA VAL A 6 -3.23 18.27 30.15
C VAL A 6 -3.28 17.35 28.94
N PRO A 7 -2.58 17.64 27.83
CA PRO A 7 -2.53 16.74 26.69
C PRO A 7 -1.85 15.42 27.05
N ILE A 8 -2.46 14.31 26.63
CA ILE A 8 -1.92 12.96 26.70
C ILE A 8 -0.76 12.88 25.69
N SER A 9 0.47 12.84 26.20
CA SER A 9 1.67 12.54 25.42
C SER A 9 1.66 11.06 25.00
N PRO A 10 2.09 10.70 23.78
CA PRO A 10 2.29 9.31 23.41
C PRO A 10 3.51 8.75 24.17
N SER A 11 3.38 7.50 24.66
CA SER A 11 4.44 6.77 25.33
C SER A 11 5.68 6.65 24.45
N GLU A 12 6.85 6.95 25.02
CA GLU A 12 8.15 6.72 24.39
C GLU A 12 8.31 5.22 24.09
N GLU A 13 8.49 4.89 22.82
CA GLU A 13 8.91 3.56 22.36
C GLU A 13 10.33 3.29 22.87
N GLU A 14 10.45 2.28 23.73
CA GLU A 14 11.73 1.73 24.16
C GLU A 14 12.53 1.28 22.94
N THR A 15 13.72 1.86 22.79
CA THR A 15 14.71 1.49 21.79
C THR A 15 15.19 0.05 22.07
N PRO A 16 15.22 -0.86 21.08
CA PRO A 16 15.74 -2.19 21.29
C PRO A 16 17.24 -2.13 21.56
N SER A 17 17.62 -2.55 22.77
CA SER A 17 19.01 -2.76 23.16
C SER A 17 19.67 -3.78 22.22
N ALA A 18 20.88 -3.44 21.76
CA ALA A 18 21.71 -4.28 20.91
C ALA A 18 21.95 -5.69 21.52
N PRO A 19 22.13 -6.73 20.69
CA PRO A 19 22.43 -8.07 21.18
C PRO A 19 23.83 -8.14 21.80
N PRO A 20 24.05 -8.95 22.86
CA PRO A 20 25.36 -9.14 23.43
C PRO A 20 26.28 -9.88 22.44
N VAL A 21 27.46 -9.33 22.23
CA VAL A 21 28.59 -9.97 21.57
C VAL A 21 29.04 -11.14 22.45
N VAL A 22 28.80 -12.37 22.00
CA VAL A 22 29.29 -13.59 22.66
C VAL A 22 30.66 -13.94 22.07
N THR A 23 31.69 -13.79 22.89
CA THR A 23 33.05 -14.28 22.64
C THR A 23 33.07 -15.82 22.60
N PRO A 24 33.77 -16.47 21.64
CA PRO A 24 33.88 -17.92 21.63
C PRO A 24 34.93 -18.37 22.64
N LEU A 25 34.49 -19.04 23.73
CA LEU A 25 35.39 -19.79 24.60
C LEU A 25 35.55 -21.21 24.04
N MET A 26 36.75 -21.49 23.58
CA MET A 26 37.22 -22.80 23.17
C MET A 26 37.56 -23.60 24.43
N GLU A 27 36.80 -24.65 24.77
CA GLU A 27 37.34 -25.74 25.59
C GLU A 27 36.58 -27.06 25.50
N ARG A 28 37.38 -28.09 25.22
CA ARG A 28 37.25 -29.51 25.59
C ARG A 28 36.06 -30.33 25.07
N SER A 29 36.41 -31.12 24.06
CA SER A 29 35.97 -32.49 23.83
C SER A 29 35.68 -33.27 25.12
N VAL A 30 34.40 -33.54 25.38
CA VAL A 30 33.95 -34.55 26.34
C VAL A 30 33.19 -35.62 25.54
N LEU A 31 33.62 -36.86 25.75
CA LEU A 31 33.11 -38.08 25.13
C LEU A 31 31.62 -38.26 25.43
N PHE A 32 30.83 -38.44 24.36
CA PHE A 32 29.46 -38.91 24.43
C PHE A 32 29.43 -40.34 24.99
N THR A 33 28.90 -40.50 26.20
CA THR A 33 28.50 -41.80 26.73
C THR A 33 27.01 -41.76 27.08
N SER A 34 26.32 -42.79 26.60
CA SER A 34 24.96 -43.25 26.93
C SER A 34 23.80 -42.24 26.96
N THR A 35 22.90 -42.40 25.99
CA THR A 35 21.50 -41.94 26.05
C THR A 35 20.80 -42.54 27.29
N PRO A 36 20.36 -41.73 28.28
CA PRO A 36 19.61 -42.26 29.40
C PRO A 36 18.16 -42.52 28.98
N ARG A 37 17.77 -43.79 28.88
CA ARG A 37 16.40 -44.29 28.67
C ARG A 37 15.41 -43.93 29.80
N SER A 38 15.73 -43.01 30.73
CA SER A 38 14.87 -42.69 31.88
C SER A 38 14.05 -41.40 31.74
N ILE A 39 14.25 -40.60 30.69
CA ILE A 39 13.48 -39.36 30.42
C ILE A 39 12.18 -39.68 29.65
N LEU A 40 11.45 -40.72 30.09
CA LEU A 40 10.17 -41.13 29.49
C LEU A 40 9.04 -41.28 30.53
N ARG A 41 9.26 -40.91 31.79
CA ARG A 41 8.30 -41.21 32.87
C ARG A 41 7.64 -40.04 33.58
N ASN A 42 7.88 -38.80 33.17
CA ASN A 42 7.09 -37.66 33.64
C ASN A 42 6.68 -36.80 32.46
N ILE A 43 5.69 -37.29 31.70
CA ILE A 43 4.87 -36.42 30.88
C ILE A 43 3.80 -35.90 31.85
N PRO A 44 3.86 -34.62 32.29
CA PRO A 44 2.83 -34.06 33.14
C PRO A 44 1.50 -34.21 32.41
N LYS A 45 0.50 -34.79 33.07
CA LYS A 45 -0.86 -34.84 32.51
C LYS A 45 -1.26 -33.38 32.22
N PRO A 46 -1.67 -33.05 30.99
CA PRO A 46 -2.05 -31.68 30.66
C PRO A 46 -3.18 -31.27 31.60
N SER A 47 -2.90 -30.35 32.52
CA SER A 47 -3.95 -29.81 33.37
C SER A 47 -4.86 -28.98 32.47
N LEU A 48 -6.17 -29.28 32.51
CA LEU A 48 -7.19 -28.56 31.74
C LEU A 48 -7.10 -27.04 31.97
N GLU A 49 -6.69 -26.62 33.16
CA GLU A 49 -6.48 -25.21 33.51
C GLU A 49 -5.31 -24.56 32.75
N LEU A 50 -4.23 -25.30 32.48
CA LEU A 50 -3.11 -24.79 31.68
C LEU A 50 -3.50 -24.69 30.19
N ALA A 51 -4.32 -25.62 29.69
CA ALA A 51 -4.85 -25.55 28.34
C ALA A 51 -5.80 -24.35 28.15
N ASP A 52 -6.66 -24.07 29.13
CA ASP A 52 -7.59 -22.93 29.07
C ASP A 52 -6.86 -21.58 29.14
N THR A 53 -5.83 -21.47 29.98
CA THR A 53 -5.04 -20.24 30.09
C THR A 53 -4.20 -19.99 28.83
N THR A 54 -3.57 -21.03 28.27
CA THR A 54 -2.82 -20.92 27.01
C THR A 54 -3.73 -20.60 25.82
N PHE A 55 -4.94 -21.17 25.77
CA PHE A 55 -5.91 -20.82 24.73
C PHE A 55 -6.38 -19.37 24.85
N LYS A 56 -6.66 -18.88 26.07
CA LYS A 56 -7.06 -17.47 26.29
C LYS A 56 -5.95 -16.50 25.91
N THR A 57 -4.69 -16.80 26.21
CA THR A 57 -3.56 -15.94 25.82
C THR A 57 -3.35 -15.93 24.31
N LEU A 58 -3.46 -17.10 23.64
CA LEU A 58 -3.44 -17.18 22.18
C LEU A 58 -4.58 -16.39 21.54
N GLN A 59 -5.80 -16.50 22.08
CA GLN A 59 -6.95 -15.75 21.60
C GLN A 59 -6.78 -14.24 21.80
N ALA A 60 -6.26 -13.80 22.95
CA ALA A 60 -5.98 -12.39 23.21
C ALA A 60 -4.90 -11.84 22.26
N GLY A 61 -3.82 -12.60 22.03
CA GLY A 61 -2.78 -12.27 21.06
C GLY A 61 -3.34 -12.17 19.65
N ALA A 62 -4.13 -13.15 19.21
CA ALA A 62 -4.78 -13.14 17.89
C ALA A 62 -5.70 -11.92 17.72
N LYS A 63 -6.48 -11.55 18.74
CA LYS A 63 -7.32 -10.35 18.73
C LYS A 63 -6.50 -9.06 18.63
N GLN A 64 -5.39 -8.95 19.36
CA GLN A 64 -4.52 -7.78 19.29
C GLN A 64 -3.87 -7.65 17.92
N HIS A 65 -3.32 -8.74 17.37
CA HIS A 65 -2.78 -8.76 16.02
C HIS A 65 -3.83 -8.37 14.98
N ALA A 66 -5.03 -8.96 15.05
CA ALA A 66 -6.13 -8.59 14.16
C ALA A 66 -6.46 -7.10 14.22
N ARG A 67 -6.50 -6.49 15.42
CA ARG A 67 -6.73 -5.05 15.57
C ARG A 67 -5.63 -4.21 14.94
N VAL A 68 -4.36 -4.58 15.12
CA VAL A 68 -3.22 -3.90 14.49
C VAL A 68 -3.31 -4.00 12.97
N TYR A 69 -3.58 -5.19 12.42
CA TYR A 69 -3.74 -5.38 10.99
C TYR A 69 -4.93 -4.62 10.42
N LEU A 70 -6.05 -4.53 11.14
CA LEU A 70 -7.21 -3.73 10.71
C LEU A 70 -6.91 -2.23 10.73
N LEU A 71 -6.13 -1.74 11.69
CA LEU A 71 -5.73 -0.33 11.72
C LEU A 71 -4.70 0.00 10.64
N ALA A 72 -3.77 -0.91 10.39
CA ALA A 72 -2.79 -0.78 9.31
C ALA A 72 -3.43 -0.87 7.92
N SER A 73 -4.39 -1.79 7.72
CA SER A 73 -5.15 -1.86 6.47
C SER A 73 -6.00 -0.62 6.27
N ARG A 74 -6.64 -0.12 7.33
CA ARG A 74 -7.36 1.16 7.28
C ARG A 74 -6.44 2.32 6.92
N SER A 75 -5.25 2.43 7.53
CA SER A 75 -4.34 3.54 7.22
C SER A 75 -3.83 3.45 5.78
N ALA A 76 -3.47 2.25 5.33
CA ALA A 76 -3.04 2.00 3.96
C ALA A 76 -4.16 2.32 2.95
N LEU A 77 -5.39 1.84 3.19
CA LEU A 77 -6.54 2.10 2.33
C LEU A 77 -7.04 3.56 2.42
N SER A 78 -6.70 4.30 3.47
CA SER A 78 -7.03 5.73 3.59
C SER A 78 -6.04 6.65 2.90
N ASN A 79 -4.90 6.13 2.45
CA ASN A 79 -3.90 6.90 1.72
C ASN A 79 -4.30 6.98 0.23
N SER A 80 -4.51 8.19 -0.26
CA SER A 80 -4.93 8.44 -1.65
C SER A 80 -3.95 7.87 -2.68
N PHE A 81 -2.65 7.82 -2.36
CA PHE A 81 -1.65 7.18 -3.22
C PHE A 81 -1.91 5.68 -3.39
N HIS A 82 -2.16 4.97 -2.28
CA HIS A 82 -2.45 3.54 -2.32
C HIS A 82 -3.78 3.25 -3.03
N ILE A 83 -4.81 4.07 -2.82
CA ILE A 83 -6.08 3.95 -3.57
C ILE A 83 -5.81 4.12 -5.08
N SER A 84 -5.04 5.13 -5.48
CA SER A 84 -4.70 5.36 -6.89
C SER A 84 -3.92 4.19 -7.50
N LEU A 85 -2.96 3.61 -6.74
CA LEU A 85 -2.18 2.45 -7.17
C LEU A 85 -3.05 1.19 -7.31
N VAL A 86 -3.90 0.91 -6.31
CA VAL A 86 -4.80 -0.25 -6.32
C VAL A 86 -5.80 -0.14 -7.46
N THR A 87 -6.39 1.04 -7.69
CA THR A 87 -7.30 1.27 -8.81
C THR A 87 -6.60 1.12 -10.16
N ALA A 88 -5.37 1.63 -10.32
CA ALA A 88 -4.59 1.42 -11.52
C ALA A 88 -4.22 -0.06 -11.73
N LEU A 89 -3.93 -0.81 -10.66
CA LEU A 89 -3.69 -2.24 -10.74
C LEU A 89 -4.96 -3.00 -11.19
N PHE A 90 -6.12 -2.68 -10.64
CA PHE A 90 -7.39 -3.28 -11.08
C PHE A 90 -7.72 -2.91 -12.53
N GLU A 91 -7.48 -1.67 -12.96
CA GLU A 91 -7.62 -1.29 -14.36
C GLU A 91 -6.66 -2.08 -15.26
N LEU A 92 -5.39 -2.23 -14.86
CA LEU A 92 -4.42 -3.02 -15.61
C LEU A 92 -4.87 -4.48 -15.75
N LEU A 93 -5.29 -5.10 -14.65
CA LEU A 93 -5.80 -6.48 -14.66
C LEU A 93 -7.03 -6.62 -15.56
N PHE A 94 -7.92 -5.63 -15.53
CA PHE A 94 -9.09 -5.60 -16.41
C PHE A 94 -8.70 -5.45 -17.88
N VAL A 95 -7.77 -4.54 -18.20
CA VAL A 95 -7.23 -4.37 -19.56
C VAL A 95 -6.57 -5.66 -20.03
N LEU A 96 -5.71 -6.27 -19.22
CA LEU A 96 -5.05 -7.55 -19.55
C LEU A 96 -6.08 -8.65 -19.77
N TYR A 97 -7.07 -8.77 -18.88
CA TYR A 97 -8.13 -9.77 -19.00
C TYR A 97 -8.93 -9.62 -20.31
N ARG A 98 -9.18 -8.39 -20.75
CA ARG A 98 -10.00 -8.10 -21.94
C ARG A 98 -9.21 -8.14 -23.25
N VAL A 99 -7.93 -7.77 -23.23
CA VAL A 99 -7.08 -7.71 -24.43
C VAL A 99 -6.48 -9.08 -24.76
N ILE A 100 -6.18 -9.89 -23.74
CA ILE A 100 -5.61 -11.23 -23.95
C ILE A 100 -6.73 -12.16 -24.46
N PRO A 101 -6.58 -12.77 -25.64
CA PRO A 101 -7.50 -13.80 -26.11
C PRO A 101 -7.21 -15.10 -25.36
N TRP A 102 -7.80 -15.28 -24.18
CA TRP A 102 -7.59 -16.45 -23.34
C TRP A 102 -7.95 -17.74 -24.10
N ASP A 103 -6.99 -18.67 -24.15
CA ASP A 103 -7.18 -20.00 -24.71
C ASP A 103 -7.23 -21.03 -23.57
N PHE A 104 -7.79 -22.21 -23.82
CA PHE A 104 -8.07 -23.20 -22.78
C PHE A 104 -7.37 -24.52 -23.07
N LEU A 105 -6.44 -24.90 -22.19
CA LEU A 105 -5.81 -26.22 -22.26
C LEU A 105 -6.77 -27.24 -21.61
N GLN A 106 -7.25 -28.18 -22.41
CA GLN A 106 -8.10 -29.29 -21.96
C GLN A 106 -7.23 -30.50 -21.64
N ILE A 107 -6.99 -30.74 -20.35
CA ILE A 107 -6.28 -31.94 -19.90
C ILE A 107 -7.32 -33.01 -19.60
N HIS A 108 -7.34 -34.04 -20.45
CA HIS A 108 -8.12 -35.25 -20.23
C HIS A 108 -7.34 -36.15 -19.27
N ILE A 109 -7.85 -36.34 -18.05
CA ILE A 109 -7.21 -37.24 -17.09
C ILE A 109 -7.91 -38.59 -17.16
N PRO A 110 -7.29 -39.62 -17.75
CA PRO A 110 -7.89 -40.94 -17.80
C PRO A 110 -8.06 -41.47 -16.37
N ARG A 111 -9.32 -41.69 -15.97
CA ARG A 111 -9.65 -42.25 -14.67
C ARG A 111 -9.46 -43.76 -14.69
N ILE A 112 -8.91 -44.29 -13.59
CA ILE A 112 -8.68 -45.72 -13.38
C ILE A 112 -9.97 -46.46 -12.92
N VAL A 113 -11.06 -45.74 -12.61
CA VAL A 113 -12.32 -46.32 -12.10
C VAL A 113 -13.52 -45.62 -12.76
N ASP A 114 -14.50 -46.41 -13.23
CA ASP A 114 -15.66 -46.16 -14.12
C ASP A 114 -16.66 -45.03 -13.76
N THR A 115 -16.25 -44.00 -13.04
CA THR A 115 -17.11 -42.87 -12.65
C THR A 115 -16.71 -41.60 -13.39
N GLY A 116 -17.05 -41.52 -14.68
CA GLY A 116 -17.09 -40.30 -15.49
C GLY A 116 -15.75 -39.65 -15.86
N ASP A 117 -15.67 -39.15 -17.10
CA ASP A 117 -14.52 -38.39 -17.59
C ASP A 117 -14.42 -37.04 -16.86
N TRP A 118 -13.32 -36.82 -16.14
CA TRP A 118 -13.00 -35.52 -15.55
C TRP A 118 -12.14 -34.71 -16.54
N GLN A 119 -12.64 -33.55 -16.95
CA GLN A 119 -11.91 -32.60 -17.80
C GLN A 119 -11.44 -31.41 -16.97
N LEU A 120 -10.13 -31.20 -16.91
CA LEU A 120 -9.52 -30.02 -16.28
C LEU A 120 -9.22 -28.98 -17.38
N THR A 121 -9.87 -27.82 -17.31
CA THR A 121 -9.64 -26.69 -18.21
C THR A 121 -8.78 -25.63 -17.52
N ILE A 122 -7.60 -25.35 -18.08
CA ILE A 122 -6.70 -24.31 -17.56
C ILE A 122 -6.63 -23.17 -18.59
N PRO A 123 -7.11 -21.96 -18.25
CA PRO A 123 -6.98 -20.81 -19.14
C PRO A 123 -5.52 -20.35 -19.18
N TYR A 124 -4.99 -20.07 -20.37
CA TYR A 124 -3.65 -19.54 -20.55
C TYR A 124 -3.63 -18.43 -21.62
N PRO A 125 -2.73 -17.45 -21.50
CA PRO A 125 -2.53 -16.44 -22.52
C PRO A 125 -1.72 -17.03 -23.69
N PRO A 126 -2.20 -16.99 -24.95
CA PRO A 126 -1.40 -17.42 -26.10
C PRO A 126 -0.14 -16.57 -26.24
N LEU A 127 1.03 -17.19 -26.41
CA LEU A 127 2.32 -16.50 -26.52
C LEU A 127 2.37 -15.50 -27.70
N ALA A 128 1.65 -15.78 -28.78
CA ALA A 128 1.52 -14.89 -29.94
C ALA A 128 0.93 -13.51 -29.57
N THR A 129 0.11 -13.43 -28.52
CA THR A 129 -0.45 -12.16 -28.03
C THR A 129 0.65 -11.18 -27.63
N PHE A 130 1.69 -11.66 -26.95
CA PHE A 130 2.81 -10.82 -26.50
C PHE A 130 3.73 -10.38 -27.64
N GLN A 131 3.62 -11.00 -28.83
CA GLN A 131 4.33 -10.57 -30.03
C GLN A 131 3.53 -9.52 -30.83
N SER A 132 2.23 -9.37 -30.54
CA SER A 132 1.36 -8.45 -31.25
C SER A 132 1.64 -7.00 -30.88
N PHE A 133 1.85 -6.15 -31.89
CA PHE A 133 1.98 -4.70 -31.72
C PHE A 133 0.71 -4.07 -31.11
N VAL A 134 -0.47 -4.62 -31.41
CA VAL A 134 -1.74 -4.13 -30.89
C VAL A 134 -1.80 -4.25 -29.37
N PHE A 135 -1.37 -5.39 -28.82
CA PHE A 135 -1.34 -5.63 -27.37
C PHE A 135 -0.52 -4.55 -26.64
N TRP A 136 0.71 -4.31 -27.10
CA TRP A 136 1.59 -3.29 -26.51
C TRP A 136 1.07 -1.87 -26.72
N SER A 137 0.45 -1.61 -27.88
CA SER A 137 -0.16 -0.32 -28.16
C SER A 137 -1.30 -0.02 -27.20
N VAL A 138 -2.20 -0.97 -26.95
CA VAL A 138 -3.31 -0.79 -25.99
C VAL A 138 -2.75 -0.52 -24.58
N LEU A 139 -1.76 -1.29 -24.13
CA LEU A 139 -1.11 -1.07 -22.84
C LEU A 139 -0.42 0.30 -22.74
N LEU A 140 0.23 0.75 -23.81
CA LEU A 140 0.88 2.05 -23.86
C LEU A 140 -0.16 3.18 -23.75
N HIS A 141 -1.25 3.11 -24.53
CA HIS A 141 -2.30 4.13 -24.53
C HIS A 141 -3.14 4.13 -23.24
N TRP A 142 -3.20 3.02 -22.52
CA TRP A 142 -3.72 2.99 -21.16
C TRP A 142 -2.74 3.61 -20.16
N SER A 143 -1.46 3.24 -20.22
CA SER A 143 -0.47 3.66 -19.22
C SER A 143 -0.10 5.14 -19.29
N ILE A 144 -0.17 5.79 -20.47
CA ILE A 144 0.17 7.22 -20.61
C ILE A 144 -0.71 8.12 -19.72
N PRO A 145 -2.05 8.16 -19.89
CA PRO A 145 -2.90 9.04 -19.08
C PRO A 145 -3.13 8.52 -17.65
N THR A 146 -2.89 7.22 -17.40
CA THR A 146 -3.16 6.58 -16.10
C THR A 146 -1.96 6.63 -15.15
N LEU A 147 -0.75 6.43 -15.67
CA LEU A 147 0.47 6.27 -14.87
C LEU A 147 1.51 7.35 -15.20
N ILE A 148 1.86 7.51 -16.47
CA ILE A 148 3.01 8.34 -16.87
C ILE A 148 2.74 9.83 -16.61
N ILE A 149 1.64 10.37 -17.16
CA ILE A 149 1.31 11.79 -16.98
C ILE A 149 1.09 12.12 -15.50
N PRO A 150 0.30 11.33 -14.73
CA PRO A 150 0.13 11.56 -13.29
C PRO A 150 1.42 11.49 -12.48
N ALA A 151 2.31 10.53 -12.76
CA ALA A 151 3.56 10.38 -12.05
C ALA A 151 4.51 11.56 -12.31
N LEU A 152 4.61 12.01 -13.57
CA LEU A 152 5.43 13.15 -13.93
C LEU A 152 4.90 14.45 -13.31
N LEU A 153 3.60 14.73 -13.45
CA LEU A 153 3.03 15.97 -12.92
C LEU A 153 2.96 15.97 -11.39
N GLY A 154 2.67 14.83 -10.76
CA GLY A 154 2.66 14.73 -9.30
C GLY A 154 4.05 14.80 -8.66
N SER A 155 5.12 14.52 -9.41
CA SER A 155 6.50 14.68 -8.90
C SER A 155 7.06 16.08 -9.16
N LEU A 156 6.63 16.74 -10.24
CA LEU A 156 7.06 18.09 -10.60
C LEU A 156 6.28 19.19 -9.88
N ILE A 157 4.98 18.99 -9.64
CA ILE A 157 4.06 20.00 -9.12
C ILE A 157 3.39 19.48 -7.86
N SER A 158 3.31 20.32 -6.83
CA SER A 158 2.74 19.97 -5.54
C SER A 158 1.69 21.00 -5.11
N PHE A 159 0.44 20.57 -5.01
CA PHE A 159 -0.68 21.32 -4.43
C PHE A 159 -0.99 20.88 -3.00
N HIS A 160 -0.27 19.89 -2.47
CA HIS A 160 -0.49 19.41 -1.12
C HIS A 160 -0.14 20.48 -0.06
N PRO A 161 -1.04 20.80 0.90
CA PRO A 161 -0.80 21.87 1.87
C PRO A 161 0.42 21.62 2.77
N ALA A 162 0.73 20.34 3.03
CA ALA A 162 1.93 19.93 3.77
C ALA A 162 3.26 20.27 3.08
N ASN A 163 3.25 20.46 1.75
CA ASN A 163 4.44 20.74 0.94
C ASN A 163 4.56 22.21 0.55
N ALA A 164 3.69 23.08 1.08
CA ALA A 164 3.80 24.51 0.85
C ALA A 164 5.21 24.98 1.21
N THR A 165 5.76 25.93 0.44
CA THR A 165 7.07 26.56 0.71
C THR A 165 7.18 27.16 2.11
N SER A 166 6.04 27.40 2.77
CA SER A 166 5.93 27.78 4.16
C SER A 166 6.03 26.62 5.17
N ALA A 167 6.38 25.38 4.81
CA ALA A 167 6.53 24.22 5.72
C ALA A 167 7.96 24.09 6.32
N ARG A 168 8.12 23.44 7.49
CA ARG A 168 9.32 23.54 8.38
C ARG A 168 10.49 22.81 7.77
N VAL A 169 10.14 21.69 7.18
CA VAL A 169 10.97 20.78 6.42
C VAL A 169 10.03 20.38 5.30
N PRO A 170 10.31 20.74 4.03
CA PRO A 170 9.56 20.19 2.92
C PRO A 170 9.63 18.68 3.09
N ARG A 171 8.50 18.05 3.40
CA ARG A 171 8.43 16.59 3.26
C ARG A 171 8.49 16.39 1.77
N VAL A 172 9.66 16.06 1.25
CA VAL A 172 9.82 15.74 -0.16
C VAL A 172 9.08 14.44 -0.37
N LEU A 173 7.76 14.54 -0.55
CA LEU A 173 6.94 13.45 -1.02
C LEU A 173 7.42 13.19 -2.45
N PRO A 174 7.87 11.97 -2.77
CA PRO A 174 8.34 11.67 -4.12
C PRO A 174 7.22 11.84 -5.17
N LEU A 175 5.95 11.80 -4.73
CA LEU A 175 4.77 12.07 -5.54
C LEU A 175 3.68 12.74 -4.69
N ASP A 176 3.17 13.89 -5.13
CA ASP A 176 1.97 14.51 -4.57
C ASP A 176 0.72 13.80 -5.11
N PRO A 177 -0.03 13.09 -4.26
CA PRO A 177 -1.20 12.35 -4.70
C PRO A 177 -2.34 13.24 -5.18
N LEU A 178 -2.47 14.47 -4.69
CA LEU A 178 -3.51 15.41 -5.14
C LEU A 178 -3.25 15.85 -6.57
N THR A 179 -2.04 16.32 -6.85
CA THR A 179 -1.64 16.72 -8.21
C THR A 179 -1.67 15.55 -9.17
N ALA A 180 -1.18 14.38 -8.76
CA ALA A 180 -1.24 13.17 -9.57
C ALA A 180 -2.69 12.78 -9.92
N SER A 181 -3.62 12.90 -8.97
CA SER A 181 -5.03 12.57 -9.22
C SER A 181 -5.71 13.58 -10.16
N ILE A 182 -5.47 14.89 -9.97
CA ILE A 182 -6.02 15.95 -10.84
C ILE A 182 -5.49 15.78 -12.27
N SER A 183 -4.19 15.55 -12.41
CA SER A 183 -3.57 15.31 -13.70
C SER A 183 -4.05 14.03 -14.37
N ARG A 184 -4.30 12.95 -13.63
CA ARG A 184 -4.94 11.73 -14.16
C ARG A 184 -6.31 12.03 -14.74
N LEU A 185 -7.16 12.77 -14.02
CA LEU A 185 -8.48 13.14 -14.51
C LEU A 185 -8.40 14.00 -15.78
N ALA A 186 -7.54 15.02 -15.77
CA ALA A 186 -7.34 15.90 -16.93
C ALA A 186 -6.79 15.11 -18.14
N ALA A 187 -5.82 14.22 -17.92
CA ALA A 187 -5.27 13.36 -18.95
C ALA A 187 -6.33 12.41 -19.51
N GLN A 188 -7.11 11.74 -18.66
CA GLN A 188 -8.19 10.83 -19.10
C GLN A 188 -9.27 11.54 -19.92
N TYR A 189 -9.58 12.80 -19.59
CA TYR A 189 -10.52 13.61 -20.36
C TYR A 189 -9.94 14.09 -21.70
N GLY A 190 -8.69 14.53 -21.70
CA GLY A 190 -8.02 15.08 -22.88
C GLY A 190 -7.43 14.04 -23.84
N TYR A 191 -7.26 12.80 -23.41
CA TYR A 191 -6.61 11.77 -24.21
C TYR A 191 -7.49 11.35 -25.41
N PRO A 192 -6.97 11.36 -26.65
CA PRO A 192 -7.78 11.26 -27.87
C PRO A 192 -8.17 9.82 -28.25
N TYR A 193 -8.73 9.05 -27.31
CA TYR A 193 -9.11 7.64 -27.52
C TYR A 193 -10.02 7.42 -28.74
N LYS A 194 -10.98 8.32 -28.98
CA LYS A 194 -11.90 8.23 -30.13
C LYS A 194 -11.20 8.38 -31.48
N ALA A 195 -10.19 9.25 -31.56
CA ALA A 195 -9.43 9.43 -32.79
C ALA A 195 -8.52 8.23 -33.07
N LEU A 196 -8.00 7.61 -32.00
CA LEU A 196 -7.12 6.45 -32.08
C LEU A 196 -7.85 5.14 -32.40
N ASP A 197 -9.12 5.02 -32.02
CA ASP A 197 -9.95 3.83 -32.29
C ASP A 197 -10.13 3.58 -33.81
N ALA A 198 -10.01 4.62 -34.64
CA ALA A 198 -10.02 4.49 -36.10
C ALA A 198 -8.77 3.76 -36.65
N ALA A 199 -7.64 3.80 -35.93
CA ALA A 199 -6.40 3.14 -36.32
C ALA A 199 -6.21 1.78 -35.64
N ILE A 200 -6.68 1.66 -34.40
CA ILE A 200 -6.53 0.45 -33.58
C ILE A 200 -7.87 0.16 -32.94
N THR A 201 -8.59 -0.81 -33.50
CA THR A 201 -9.90 -1.23 -32.98
C THR A 201 -9.78 -1.69 -31.53
N GLY A 202 -10.59 -1.11 -30.65
CA GLY A 202 -10.65 -1.53 -29.24
C GLY A 202 -9.50 -0.98 -28.39
N ILE A 203 -8.89 0.13 -28.79
CA ILE A 203 -7.88 0.83 -27.99
C ILE A 203 -8.41 1.30 -26.63
N ASP A 204 -9.72 1.60 -26.57
CA ASP A 204 -10.43 1.95 -25.36
C ASP A 204 -11.18 0.74 -24.78
N VAL A 205 -10.47 -0.05 -23.98
CA VAL A 205 -11.01 -1.27 -23.38
C VAL A 205 -11.93 -0.99 -22.18
N VAL A 206 -11.65 0.09 -21.44
CA VAL A 206 -12.35 0.44 -20.19
C VAL A 206 -13.63 1.25 -20.48
N GLY A 207 -13.61 2.03 -21.55
CA GLY A 207 -14.66 2.97 -21.92
C GLY A 207 -14.46 4.35 -21.28
N PRO A 208 -14.94 5.43 -21.94
CA PRO A 208 -14.67 6.80 -21.51
C PRO A 208 -15.33 7.14 -20.17
N GLN A 209 -16.56 6.65 -19.92
CA GLN A 209 -17.31 6.95 -18.70
C GLN A 209 -16.62 6.37 -17.46
N TRP A 210 -16.19 5.10 -17.54
CA TRP A 210 -15.55 4.41 -16.42
C TRP A 210 -14.18 5.01 -16.07
N ARG A 211 -13.38 5.42 -17.06
CA ARG A 211 -12.08 6.07 -16.80
C ARG A 211 -12.24 7.42 -16.11
N ILE A 212 -13.18 8.25 -16.57
CA ILE A 212 -13.45 9.55 -15.97
C ILE A 212 -13.99 9.37 -14.56
N LEU A 213 -14.95 8.46 -14.36
CA LEU A 213 -15.50 8.15 -13.05
C LEU A 213 -14.40 7.69 -12.08
N ASN A 214 -13.57 6.73 -12.49
CA ASN A 214 -12.49 6.22 -11.64
C ASN A 214 -11.46 7.31 -11.30
N ALA A 215 -11.05 8.12 -12.29
CA ALA A 215 -10.15 9.24 -12.04
C ALA A 215 -10.76 10.29 -11.11
N ALA A 216 -12.06 10.58 -11.25
CA ALA A 216 -12.78 11.52 -10.39
C ALA A 216 -12.88 11.03 -8.94
N VAL A 217 -13.09 9.72 -8.73
CA VAL A 217 -13.05 9.11 -7.41
C VAL A 217 -11.67 9.27 -6.77
N GLY A 218 -10.59 9.05 -7.54
CA GLY A 218 -9.22 9.30 -7.08
C GLY A 218 -8.99 10.75 -6.63
N VAL A 219 -9.46 11.71 -7.43
CA VAL A 219 -9.40 13.14 -7.09
C VAL A 219 -10.16 13.44 -5.80
N ALA A 220 -11.37 12.90 -5.64
CA ALA A 220 -12.18 13.13 -4.44
C ALA A 220 -11.49 12.65 -3.17
N PHE A 221 -10.86 11.46 -3.19
CA PHE A 221 -10.09 10.95 -2.04
C PHE A 221 -8.83 11.77 -1.76
N ALA A 222 -8.05 12.10 -2.78
CA ALA A 222 -6.85 12.93 -2.60
C ALA A 222 -7.20 14.33 -2.08
N PHE A 223 -8.33 14.89 -2.53
CA PHE A 223 -8.83 16.18 -2.05
C PHE A 223 -9.31 16.11 -0.60
N ALA A 224 -10.03 15.06 -0.22
CA ALA A 224 -10.45 14.84 1.16
C ALA A 224 -9.25 14.71 2.12
N GLU A 225 -8.20 14.00 1.70
CA GLU A 225 -6.94 13.89 2.46
C GLU A 225 -6.24 15.26 2.60
N ALA A 226 -6.15 16.02 1.51
CA ALA A 226 -5.57 17.36 1.54
C ALA A 226 -6.35 18.31 2.47
N ILE A 227 -7.69 18.28 2.46
CA ILE A 227 -8.53 19.07 3.38
C ILE A 227 -8.27 18.68 4.83
N PHE A 228 -8.20 17.38 5.13
CA PHE A 228 -7.97 16.90 6.49
C PHE A 228 -6.61 17.37 7.04
N ILE A 229 -5.60 17.48 6.18
CA ILE A 229 -4.24 17.91 6.56
C ILE A 229 -4.10 19.44 6.58
N ALA A 230 -4.94 20.19 5.86
CA ALA A 230 -4.79 21.64 5.73
C ALA A 230 -4.80 22.42 7.07
N PRO A 231 -5.67 22.15 8.06
CA PRO A 231 -5.68 22.90 9.31
C PRO A 231 -4.39 22.76 10.13
N SER A 232 -3.82 21.56 10.18
CA SER A 232 -2.57 21.33 10.91
C SER A 232 -1.38 21.97 10.20
N ALA A 233 -1.31 21.87 8.87
CA ALA A 233 -0.32 22.56 8.06
C ALA A 233 -0.40 24.10 8.22
N PHE A 234 -1.61 24.66 8.27
CA PHE A 234 -1.83 26.09 8.50
C PHE A 234 -1.50 26.53 9.93
N ALA A 235 -1.87 25.76 10.94
CA ALA A 235 -1.51 26.05 12.32
C ALA A 235 0.01 26.08 12.50
N GLU A 236 0.71 25.15 11.86
CA GLU A 236 2.17 25.08 11.86
C GLU A 236 2.81 26.30 11.16
N SER A 237 2.30 26.70 9.99
CA SER A 237 2.80 27.88 9.28
C SER A 237 2.56 29.17 10.07
N ARG A 238 1.38 29.31 10.70
CA ARG A 238 1.04 30.47 11.54
C ARG A 238 1.89 30.55 12.81
N ALA A 239 2.13 29.42 13.47
CA ALA A 239 3.02 29.38 14.64
C ALA A 239 4.43 29.88 14.29
N ARG A 240 4.91 29.59 13.07
CA ARG A 240 6.21 30.09 12.58
C ARG A 240 6.23 31.56 12.27
N GLN A 241 5.19 32.12 11.65
CA GLN A 241 5.11 33.57 11.45
C GLN A 241 5.22 34.35 12.78
N ARG A 242 4.70 33.77 13.86
CA ARG A 242 4.81 34.34 15.22
C ARG A 242 6.19 34.12 15.87
N GLY A 243 6.84 32.98 15.63
CA GLY A 243 8.15 32.68 16.20
C GLY A 243 9.33 33.33 15.45
N GLY A 244 9.17 33.61 14.16
CA GLY A 244 10.21 34.17 13.29
C GLY A 244 10.26 35.70 13.26
N THR A 245 9.39 36.41 13.99
CA THR A 245 9.57 37.85 14.22
C THR A 245 10.55 38.01 15.38
N PRO A 246 11.84 38.33 15.15
CA PRO A 246 12.76 38.59 16.23
C PRO A 246 12.16 39.73 17.03
N ARG A 247 11.90 39.48 18.31
CA ARG A 247 11.50 40.51 19.26
C ARG A 247 12.63 41.53 19.23
N ARG A 248 12.42 42.65 18.53
CA ARG A 248 13.37 43.75 18.43
C ARG A 248 13.70 44.15 19.86
N THR A 249 14.81 43.65 20.37
CA THR A 249 15.38 44.08 21.63
C THR A 249 15.80 45.51 21.37
N VAL A 250 14.95 46.45 21.77
CA VAL A 250 15.31 47.85 21.82
C VAL A 250 16.43 47.91 22.85
N THR A 251 17.67 47.96 22.38
CA THR A 251 18.80 48.37 23.20
C THR A 251 18.48 49.80 23.62
N VAL A 252 18.15 49.96 24.90
CA VAL A 252 18.06 51.27 25.54
C VAL A 252 19.50 51.75 25.62
N GLU A 253 19.87 52.71 24.77
CA GLU A 253 21.13 53.44 24.92
C GLU A 253 20.98 54.37 26.14
N GLU A 254 21.87 54.19 27.11
CA GLU A 254 22.12 55.11 28.24
C GLU A 254 23.17 56.15 27.86
#